data_AF-A0A932UE62-F1
#
_entry.id   AF-A0A932UE62-F1
#
_cell.length_a   1.000
_cell.length_b   1.000
_cell.length_c   1.000
_cell.angle_alpha   90.00
_cell.angle_beta   90.00
_cell.angle_gamma   90.00
#
_symmetry.space_group_name_H-M   'P 1'
#
loop_
_entity.id
_entity.type
_entity.pdbx_description
1 polymer ?
#
loop_
_entity_poly.entity_id
_entity_poly.type
_entity_poly.pdbx_seq_one_letter_code
_entity_poly.pdbx_strand_id
1 'polypeptide(L)'
;MVHGGMMLAGVNYTTGNPLTPDVSDTATTGAYRPFGTPSQSRQVVRGRIPCTGAILRANLDGSGLEVFADGFRNPYGLAFHPDGRLFTVENGPDARGRRPVSGPDNFYEVVQGGWYGFPDFYGGVPVNDPSRRAETGDLSQPVLQNPPPLARQPIARLANHSTSVGFDFSRAEAFAPVGEAFIAQLGDLTPTTAGGVKVPAGRQVQLQSGRPLLSSWYHSFCWCNWHRSCSPLPASMTLRTPRLEENTMATQRTEGQGAEPEHTHLARVHSHDHYHVSHHHRDGLLTEWEHRTYWH
;
A
#
# COMPACT_ATOMS: atom_id res chain seq x y z
N MET A 1 -0.73 -10.41 15.04
CA MET A 1 -1.57 -9.30 15.55
C MET A 1 -0.99 -8.80 16.85
N VAL A 2 -0.95 -7.49 17.03
CA VAL A 2 -0.43 -6.84 18.25
C VAL A 2 -1.29 -7.21 19.47
N HIS A 3 -2.61 -7.32 19.29
CA HIS A 3 -3.57 -7.45 20.39
C HIS A 3 -3.90 -8.89 20.82
N GLY A 4 -3.06 -9.89 20.49
CA GLY A 4 -3.22 -11.28 20.96
C GLY A 4 -4.35 -12.10 20.32
N GLY A 5 -5.37 -11.45 19.76
CA GLY A 5 -6.45 -12.10 19.00
C GLY A 5 -7.60 -11.15 18.69
N MET A 6 -8.42 -11.50 17.70
CA MET A 6 -9.63 -10.75 17.36
C MET A 6 -10.87 -11.60 17.66
N MET A 7 -11.87 -10.98 18.29
CA MET A 7 -13.16 -11.61 18.55
C MET A 7 -14.12 -11.32 17.38
N LEU A 8 -14.68 -12.36 16.79
CA LEU A 8 -15.58 -12.26 15.63
C LEU A 8 -17.03 -12.00 16.06
N ALA A 9 -17.76 -11.23 15.28
CA ALA A 9 -19.19 -10.96 15.47
C ALA A 9 -20.08 -12.15 15.04
N GLY A 10 -19.52 -13.12 14.29
CA GLY A 10 -20.27 -14.24 13.71
C GLY A 10 -20.98 -13.92 12.41
N VAL A 11 -20.61 -12.81 11.75
CA VAL A 11 -21.11 -12.45 10.42
C VAL A 11 -20.48 -13.37 9.38
N ASN A 12 -21.33 -13.99 8.55
CA ASN A 12 -20.94 -14.96 7.53
C ASN A 12 -21.56 -14.58 6.18
N TYR A 13 -20.87 -14.93 5.10
CA TYR A 13 -21.32 -14.63 3.74
C TYR A 13 -21.40 -15.91 2.91
N THR A 14 -22.51 -16.07 2.18
CA THR A 14 -22.71 -17.17 1.25
C THR A 14 -22.41 -16.71 -0.19
N THR A 15 -21.53 -17.45 -0.86
CA THR A 15 -21.15 -17.23 -2.26
C THR A 15 -21.27 -18.52 -3.04
N GLY A 16 -21.26 -18.43 -4.37
CA GLY A 16 -21.05 -19.62 -5.21
C GLY A 16 -19.74 -20.31 -4.81
N ASN A 17 -19.71 -21.64 -4.96
CA ASN A 17 -18.53 -22.44 -4.64
C ASN A 17 -17.61 -22.52 -5.88
N PRO A 18 -16.45 -21.83 -5.89
CA PRO A 18 -15.54 -21.89 -7.03
C PRO A 18 -14.73 -23.19 -7.10
N LEU A 19 -14.86 -24.07 -6.10
CA LEU A 19 -14.13 -25.35 -6.02
C LEU A 19 -14.90 -26.50 -6.71
N THR A 20 -16.12 -26.25 -7.18
CA THR A 20 -16.95 -27.24 -7.86
C THR A 20 -17.41 -26.70 -9.21
N PRO A 21 -17.65 -27.58 -10.20
CA PRO A 21 -18.17 -27.16 -11.50
C PRO A 21 -19.69 -26.86 -11.46
N ASP A 22 -20.37 -27.23 -10.38
CA ASP A 22 -21.80 -26.97 -10.20
C ASP A 22 -22.01 -25.50 -9.83
N VAL A 23 -22.55 -24.73 -10.77
CA VAL A 23 -22.82 -23.29 -10.60
C VAL A 23 -23.90 -22.97 -9.56
N SER A 24 -24.68 -23.97 -9.15
CA SER A 24 -25.68 -23.83 -8.08
C SER A 24 -25.11 -24.13 -6.69
N ASP A 25 -23.92 -24.73 -6.62
CA ASP A 25 -23.26 -25.04 -5.37
C ASP A 25 -22.79 -23.74 -4.67
N THR A 26 -22.95 -23.70 -3.35
CA THR A 26 -22.65 -22.52 -2.55
C THR A 26 -21.88 -22.89 -1.30
N ALA A 27 -21.09 -21.94 -0.82
CA ALA A 27 -20.30 -22.09 0.39
C ALA A 27 -20.47 -20.86 1.28
N THR A 28 -20.57 -21.10 2.59
CA THR A 28 -20.70 -20.04 3.60
C THR A 28 -19.37 -19.85 4.33
N THR A 29 -18.83 -18.64 4.27
CA THR A 29 -17.51 -18.32 4.83
C THR A 29 -17.62 -17.22 5.87
N GLY A 30 -16.99 -17.43 7.03
CA GLY A 30 -16.83 -16.43 8.08
C GLY A 30 -15.52 -15.64 7.97
N ALA A 31 -15.46 -14.49 8.61
CA ALA A 31 -14.25 -13.68 8.65
C ALA A 31 -13.07 -14.46 9.25
N TYR A 32 -11.88 -14.34 8.62
CA TYR A 32 -10.66 -15.03 9.04
C TYR A 32 -10.78 -16.56 9.15
N ARG A 33 -11.71 -17.17 8.39
CA ARG A 33 -11.88 -18.62 8.27
C ARG A 33 -11.47 -19.10 6.88
N PRO A 34 -11.04 -20.37 6.75
CA PRO A 34 -10.95 -21.01 5.44
C PRO A 34 -12.27 -20.91 4.67
N PHE A 35 -12.18 -20.88 3.35
CA PHE A 35 -13.37 -20.86 2.49
C PHE A 35 -14.34 -22.01 2.82
N GLY A 36 -15.64 -21.72 2.84
CA GLY A 36 -16.70 -22.67 3.21
C GLY A 36 -16.81 -22.97 4.71
N THR A 37 -16.01 -22.33 5.56
CA THR A 37 -16.11 -22.47 7.01
C THR A 37 -16.78 -21.24 7.63
N PRO A 38 -17.97 -21.37 8.23
CA PRO A 38 -18.59 -20.28 8.97
C PRO A 38 -17.82 -19.96 10.26
N SER A 39 -17.90 -18.70 10.66
CA SER A 39 -17.48 -18.22 11.98
C SER A 39 -18.66 -18.19 12.95
N GLN A 40 -18.36 -18.28 14.24
CA GLN A 40 -19.36 -18.15 15.31
C GLN A 40 -19.23 -16.79 16.00
N SER A 41 -20.33 -16.29 16.55
CA SER A 41 -20.29 -15.10 17.38
C SER A 41 -19.40 -15.34 18.61
N ARG A 42 -18.59 -14.34 18.95
CA ARG A 42 -17.58 -14.38 20.02
C ARG A 42 -16.44 -15.38 19.81
N GLN A 43 -16.32 -15.99 18.63
CA GLN A 43 -15.16 -16.82 18.30
C GLN A 43 -13.90 -15.96 18.29
N VAL A 44 -12.84 -16.42 18.95
CA VAL A 44 -11.54 -15.73 18.97
C VAL A 44 -10.60 -16.33 17.93
N VAL A 45 -10.10 -15.50 17.02
CA VAL A 45 -9.03 -15.84 16.09
C VAL A 45 -7.72 -15.30 16.65
N ARG A 46 -6.81 -16.21 17.01
CA ARG A 46 -5.48 -15.84 17.51
C ARG A 46 -4.58 -15.38 16.39
N GLY A 47 -3.82 -14.32 16.64
CA GLY A 47 -2.80 -13.85 15.71
C GLY A 47 -1.66 -14.87 15.57
N ARG A 48 -1.02 -14.88 14.40
CA ARG A 48 0.23 -15.60 14.14
C ARG A 48 1.24 -14.64 13.52
N ILE A 49 2.51 -15.01 13.53
CA ILE A 49 3.59 -14.27 12.84
C ILE A 49 4.24 -15.25 11.86
N PRO A 50 4.42 -14.88 10.57
CA PRO A 50 3.95 -13.63 9.96
C PRO A 50 2.41 -13.57 9.86
N CYS A 51 1.87 -12.36 9.66
CA CYS A 51 0.45 -12.12 9.41
C CYS A 51 0.23 -11.08 8.31
N THR A 52 -0.94 -11.12 7.69
CA THR A 52 -1.40 -10.16 6.68
C THR A 52 -1.98 -8.89 7.31
N GLY A 53 -2.07 -7.81 6.54
CA GLY A 53 -2.68 -6.55 6.99
C GLY A 53 -1.90 -5.88 8.13
N ALA A 54 -0.59 -6.06 8.13
CA ALA A 54 0.32 -5.63 9.18
C ALA A 54 1.64 -5.10 8.60
N ILE A 55 2.29 -4.23 9.36
CA ILE A 55 3.68 -3.82 9.16
C ILE A 55 4.51 -4.65 10.14
N LEU A 56 5.50 -5.38 9.63
CA LEU A 56 6.38 -6.22 10.41
C LEU A 56 7.76 -5.56 10.57
N ARG A 57 8.44 -5.84 11.68
CA ARG A 57 9.82 -5.42 11.96
C ARG A 57 10.68 -6.66 12.21
N ALA A 58 11.90 -6.65 11.71
CA ALA A 58 12.91 -7.68 11.99
C ALA A 58 14.30 -7.04 12.06
N ASN A 59 15.25 -7.75 12.64
CA ASN A 59 16.68 -7.42 12.52
C ASN A 59 17.12 -7.57 11.06
N LEU A 60 18.25 -6.96 10.69
CA LEU A 60 18.79 -7.03 9.32
C LEU A 60 19.19 -8.45 8.90
N ASP A 61 19.47 -9.33 9.86
CA ASP A 61 19.73 -10.76 9.64
C ASP A 61 18.44 -11.60 9.52
N GLY A 62 17.26 -10.96 9.56
CA GLY A 62 15.95 -11.59 9.50
C GLY A 62 15.45 -12.16 10.84
N SER A 63 16.26 -12.13 11.90
CA SER A 63 15.85 -12.58 13.23
C SER A 63 14.91 -11.58 13.91
N GLY A 64 14.23 -12.02 14.98
CA GLY A 64 13.39 -11.12 15.78
C GLY A 64 12.15 -10.59 15.06
N LEU A 65 11.60 -11.33 14.10
CA LEU A 65 10.40 -10.93 13.37
C LEU A 65 9.22 -10.72 14.33
N GLU A 66 8.70 -9.50 14.33
CA GLU A 66 7.56 -9.10 15.17
C GLU A 66 6.59 -8.20 14.41
N VAL A 67 5.38 -8.05 14.96
CA VAL A 67 4.38 -7.13 14.42
C VAL A 67 4.64 -5.74 14.99
N PHE A 68 4.98 -4.77 14.13
CA PHE A 68 5.13 -3.38 14.53
C PHE A 68 3.77 -2.68 14.68
N ALA A 69 2.87 -2.86 13.71
CA ALA A 69 1.49 -2.34 13.73
C ALA A 69 0.59 -3.20 12.82
N ASP A 70 -0.72 -3.21 13.05
CA ASP A 70 -1.68 -3.99 12.25
C ASP A 70 -3.00 -3.24 12.00
N GLY A 71 -3.96 -3.91 11.34
CA GLY A 71 -5.23 -3.30 10.97
C GLY A 71 -5.15 -2.42 9.72
N PHE A 72 -4.28 -2.75 8.78
CA PHE A 72 -4.25 -2.14 7.45
C PHE A 72 -4.85 -3.09 6.41
N ARG A 73 -5.50 -2.57 5.35
CA ARG A 73 -5.85 -3.40 4.19
C ARG A 73 -4.60 -3.67 3.37
N ASN A 74 -3.88 -2.60 3.02
CA ASN A 74 -2.69 -2.66 2.17
C ASN A 74 -1.76 -1.46 2.42
N PRO A 75 -0.89 -1.50 3.45
CA PRO A 75 0.08 -0.44 3.72
C PRO A 75 1.22 -0.53 2.68
N TYR A 76 0.98 0.05 1.50
CA TYR A 76 1.77 -0.22 0.29
C TYR A 76 3.15 0.41 0.34
N GLY A 77 3.23 1.69 0.73
CA GLY A 77 4.48 2.42 0.85
C GLY A 77 4.81 2.69 2.31
N LEU A 78 6.10 2.65 2.65
CA LEU A 78 6.62 2.97 3.98
C LEU A 78 7.83 3.89 3.83
N ALA A 79 7.89 4.94 4.65
CA ALA A 79 9.06 5.80 4.73
C ALA A 79 9.17 6.42 6.13
N PHE A 80 10.41 6.67 6.56
CA PHE A 80 10.69 7.38 7.80
C PHE A 80 10.78 8.88 7.52
N HIS A 81 10.06 9.69 8.27
CA HIS A 81 10.23 11.14 8.26
C HIS A 81 11.64 11.51 8.82
N PRO A 82 12.22 12.68 8.48
CA PRO A 82 13.54 13.11 8.98
C PRO A 82 13.73 13.09 10.50
N ASP A 83 12.65 13.13 11.27
CA ASP A 83 12.66 13.02 12.73
C ASP A 83 12.58 11.57 13.26
N GLY A 84 12.57 10.56 12.36
CA GLY A 84 12.55 9.14 12.70
C GLY A 84 11.16 8.53 12.88
N ARG A 85 10.06 9.28 12.71
CA ARG A 85 8.70 8.71 12.73
C ARG A 85 8.41 7.90 11.46
N LEU A 86 7.72 6.77 11.60
CA LEU A 86 7.31 5.92 10.47
C LEU A 86 5.97 6.39 9.90
N PHE A 87 5.85 6.38 8.58
CA PHE A 87 4.60 6.69 7.87
C PHE A 87 4.27 5.62 6.85
N THR A 88 2.99 5.55 6.45
CA THR A 88 2.54 4.68 5.38
C THR A 88 1.49 5.34 4.50
N VAL A 89 1.52 5.03 3.21
CA VAL A 89 0.36 5.16 2.33
C VAL A 89 -0.37 3.82 2.30
N GLU A 90 -1.67 3.85 2.52
CA GLU A 90 -2.53 2.68 2.61
C GLU A 90 -3.61 2.75 1.55
N ASN A 91 -3.79 1.68 0.77
CA ASN A 91 -4.84 1.65 -0.23
C ASN A 91 -6.18 1.27 0.38
N GLY A 92 -7.18 2.11 0.15
CA GLY A 92 -8.55 1.95 0.62
C GLY A 92 -9.25 0.72 0.04
N PRO A 93 -10.51 0.49 0.43
CA PRO A 93 -11.26 -0.69 0.01
C PRO A 93 -11.65 -0.64 -1.46
N ASP A 94 -11.86 -1.82 -2.05
CA ASP A 94 -12.57 -1.95 -3.33
C ASP A 94 -14.03 -2.33 -3.07
N ALA A 95 -14.94 -1.72 -3.82
CA ALA A 95 -16.36 -2.05 -3.83
C ALA A 95 -16.63 -3.38 -4.55
N ARG A 96 -16.23 -4.51 -3.94
CA ARG A 96 -16.31 -5.85 -4.54
C ARG A 96 -16.75 -6.95 -3.57
N GLY A 97 -17.28 -8.03 -4.15
CA GLY A 97 -17.67 -9.23 -3.42
C GLY A 97 -18.91 -9.05 -2.54
N ARG A 98 -19.02 -9.86 -1.47
CA ARG A 98 -20.16 -9.83 -0.52
C ARG A 98 -20.01 -8.79 0.60
N ARG A 99 -18.90 -8.08 0.62
CA ARG A 99 -18.61 -7.02 1.59
C ARG A 99 -18.09 -5.78 0.86
N PRO A 100 -18.91 -5.19 -0.04
CA PRO A 100 -18.50 -4.02 -0.78
C PRO A 100 -18.42 -2.82 0.16
N VAL A 101 -17.32 -2.07 0.06
CA VAL A 101 -17.07 -0.86 0.86
C VAL A 101 -16.42 0.18 -0.06
N SER A 102 -16.85 1.44 0.05
CA SER A 102 -16.20 2.58 -0.59
C SER A 102 -15.39 3.37 0.43
N GLY A 103 -14.20 3.84 0.07
CA GLY A 103 -13.38 4.64 0.95
C GLY A 103 -12.11 5.17 0.30
N PRO A 104 -11.46 6.16 0.94
CA PRO A 104 -10.27 6.79 0.44
C PRO A 104 -9.04 5.90 0.66
N ASP A 105 -8.00 6.13 -0.16
CA ASP A 105 -6.63 5.82 0.21
C ASP A 105 -6.19 6.77 1.33
N ASN A 106 -5.29 6.32 2.20
CA ASN A 106 -4.98 7.02 3.44
C ASN A 106 -3.48 7.19 3.64
N PHE A 107 -3.09 8.32 4.22
CA PHE A 107 -1.74 8.57 4.68
C PHE A 107 -1.71 8.61 6.21
N TYR A 108 -0.91 7.74 6.83
CA TYR A 108 -0.85 7.59 8.29
C TYR A 108 0.57 7.79 8.81
N GLU A 109 0.68 8.41 9.98
CA GLU A 109 1.80 8.14 10.90
C GLU A 109 1.54 6.77 11.56
N VAL A 110 2.54 5.90 11.52
CA VAL A 110 2.51 4.54 12.08
C VAL A 110 3.18 4.53 13.45
N VAL A 111 2.44 4.14 14.48
CA VAL A 111 2.96 3.98 15.84
C VAL A 111 3.05 2.51 16.22
N GLN A 112 4.08 2.17 17.01
CA GLN A 112 4.28 0.81 17.48
C GLN A 112 3.07 0.34 18.29
N GLY A 113 2.61 -0.87 18.01
CA GLY A 113 1.45 -1.49 18.63
C GLY A 113 0.10 -0.92 18.18
N GLY A 114 0.08 -0.07 17.16
CA GLY A 114 -1.14 0.56 16.68
C GLY A 114 -2.02 -0.37 15.83
N TRP A 115 -3.33 -0.26 16.01
CA TRP A 115 -4.35 -0.86 15.13
C TRP A 115 -5.02 0.21 14.28
N TYR A 116 -5.07 0.00 12.96
CA TYR A 116 -5.49 1.02 11.98
C TYR A 116 -6.87 0.77 11.34
N GLY A 117 -7.59 -0.25 11.80
CA GLY A 117 -9.03 -0.37 11.56
C GLY A 117 -9.51 -1.51 10.66
N PHE A 118 -8.68 -1.97 9.72
CA PHE A 118 -9.07 -3.07 8.83
C PHE A 118 -9.45 -4.32 9.64
N PRO A 119 -10.57 -5.00 9.30
CA PRO A 119 -11.39 -4.85 8.10
C PRO A 119 -12.71 -4.08 8.31
N ASP A 120 -12.92 -3.52 9.50
CA ASP A 120 -14.18 -2.89 9.92
C ASP A 120 -14.13 -1.36 9.86
N PHE A 121 -12.96 -0.77 9.69
CA PHE A 121 -12.79 0.67 9.53
C PHE A 121 -11.81 0.95 8.38
N TYR A 122 -12.11 1.99 7.61
CA TYR A 122 -11.25 2.53 6.56
C TYR A 122 -11.17 4.04 6.72
N GLY A 123 -9.96 4.61 6.71
CA GLY A 123 -9.76 6.04 6.95
C GLY A 123 -10.35 6.52 8.28
N GLY A 124 -10.42 5.63 9.28
CA GLY A 124 -10.99 5.89 10.61
C GLY A 124 -12.52 5.93 10.71
N VAL A 125 -13.24 5.50 9.68
CA VAL A 125 -14.72 5.47 9.63
C VAL A 125 -15.18 4.02 9.50
N PRO A 126 -16.21 3.59 10.25
CA PRO A 126 -16.66 2.21 10.24
C PRO A 126 -17.38 1.84 8.94
N VAL A 127 -17.28 0.57 8.53
CA VAL A 127 -17.84 0.06 7.26
C VAL A 127 -19.36 0.15 7.13
N ASN A 128 -20.07 0.26 8.25
CA ASN A 128 -21.52 0.41 8.30
C ASN A 128 -21.98 1.89 8.35
N ASP A 129 -21.05 2.83 8.28
CA ASP A 129 -21.38 4.25 8.13
C ASP A 129 -21.99 4.51 6.73
N PRO A 130 -23.07 5.31 6.61
CA PRO A 130 -23.68 5.62 5.32
C PRO A 130 -22.70 6.15 4.25
N SER A 131 -21.65 6.87 4.65
CA SER A 131 -20.60 7.38 3.74
C SER A 131 -19.71 6.28 3.14
N ARG A 132 -19.78 5.05 3.68
CA ARG A 132 -19.04 3.88 3.20
C ARG A 132 -19.83 2.99 2.25
N ARG A 133 -21.08 3.36 1.96
CA ARG A 133 -21.92 2.68 0.97
C ARG A 133 -21.20 2.66 -0.37
N ALA A 134 -20.98 1.46 -0.89
CA ALA A 134 -20.55 1.26 -2.26
C ALA A 134 -21.68 1.58 -3.25
N GLU A 135 -21.35 1.87 -4.50
CA GLU A 135 -22.35 2.09 -5.56
C GLU A 135 -23.26 0.87 -5.76
N THR A 136 -22.74 -0.33 -5.47
CA THR A 136 -23.48 -1.58 -5.53
C THR A 136 -23.58 -2.22 -4.15
N GLY A 137 -24.77 -2.72 -3.81
CA GLY A 137 -25.03 -3.48 -2.60
C GLY A 137 -25.41 -2.66 -1.37
N ASP A 138 -25.69 -3.40 -0.30
CA ASP A 138 -26.00 -2.83 1.02
C ASP A 138 -24.74 -2.47 1.80
N LEU A 139 -24.95 -1.69 2.87
CA LEU A 139 -23.88 -1.39 3.83
C LEU A 139 -23.32 -2.67 4.44
N SER A 140 -21.99 -2.75 4.47
CA SER A 140 -21.29 -3.89 5.05
C SER A 140 -21.42 -3.91 6.57
N GLN A 141 -21.70 -5.08 7.14
CA GLN A 141 -21.76 -5.27 8.60
C GLN A 141 -20.35 -5.47 9.18
N PRO A 142 -20.03 -4.94 10.37
CA PRO A 142 -18.78 -5.25 11.06
C PRO A 142 -18.62 -6.75 11.31
N VAL A 143 -17.41 -7.29 11.15
CA VAL A 143 -17.11 -8.71 11.43
C VAL A 143 -16.37 -8.92 12.74
N LEU A 144 -15.89 -7.85 13.37
CA LEU A 144 -15.27 -7.86 14.70
C LEU A 144 -16.32 -7.46 15.74
N GLN A 145 -16.36 -8.19 16.84
CA GLN A 145 -17.29 -7.95 17.95
C GLN A 145 -16.86 -6.77 18.81
N ASN A 146 -15.56 -6.71 19.12
CA ASN A 146 -14.95 -5.71 20.01
C ASN A 146 -13.57 -5.32 19.43
N PRO A 147 -13.53 -4.52 18.37
CA PRO A 147 -12.26 -4.07 17.78
C PRO A 147 -11.45 -3.22 18.78
N PRO A 148 -10.11 -3.25 18.73
CA PRO A 148 -9.27 -2.30 19.46
C PRO A 148 -9.60 -0.85 19.12
N PRO A 149 -9.24 0.13 19.96
CA PRO A 149 -9.31 1.53 19.55
C PRO A 149 -8.35 1.80 18.39
N LEU A 150 -8.77 2.66 17.46
CA LEU A 150 -7.90 3.12 16.38
C LEU A 150 -6.71 3.88 16.97
N ALA A 151 -5.49 3.54 16.54
CA ALA A 151 -4.28 4.17 17.04
C ALA A 151 -4.17 5.65 16.61
N ARG A 152 -4.55 5.94 15.36
CA ARG A 152 -4.51 7.28 14.76
C ARG A 152 -5.62 7.44 13.72
N GLN A 153 -6.05 8.68 13.51
CA GLN A 153 -6.76 9.08 12.29
C GLN A 153 -5.74 9.31 11.16
N PRO A 154 -6.15 9.17 9.88
CA PRO A 154 -5.26 9.48 8.77
C PRO A 154 -4.90 10.96 8.80
N ILE A 155 -3.63 11.25 8.51
CA ILE A 155 -3.12 12.61 8.34
C ILE A 155 -3.71 13.23 7.09
N ALA A 156 -3.83 12.43 6.03
CA ALA A 156 -4.51 12.80 4.81
C ALA A 156 -5.39 11.66 4.32
N ARG A 157 -6.59 12.02 3.87
CA ARG A 157 -7.46 11.15 3.09
C ARG A 157 -7.27 11.55 1.64
N LEU A 158 -6.78 10.60 0.84
CA LEU A 158 -6.52 10.78 -0.57
C LEU A 158 -7.77 10.39 -1.35
N ALA A 159 -7.81 10.68 -2.65
CA ALA A 159 -8.97 10.31 -3.45
C ALA A 159 -9.18 8.78 -3.45
N ASN A 160 -10.45 8.36 -3.51
CA ASN A 160 -10.81 6.95 -3.68
C ASN A 160 -10.12 6.40 -4.93
N HIS A 161 -9.51 5.22 -4.79
CA HIS A 161 -8.77 4.57 -5.88
C HIS A 161 -7.67 5.44 -6.49
N SER A 162 -7.07 6.35 -5.70
CA SER A 162 -5.86 7.06 -6.14
C SER A 162 -4.66 6.13 -6.28
N THR A 163 -4.70 4.95 -5.66
CA THR A 163 -3.66 3.92 -5.75
C THR A 163 -2.31 4.51 -5.37
N SER A 164 -2.22 5.01 -4.13
CA SER A 164 -0.96 5.52 -3.59
C SER A 164 0.01 4.37 -3.35
N VAL A 165 1.12 4.37 -4.09
CA VAL A 165 2.07 3.24 -4.14
C VAL A 165 3.45 3.59 -3.60
N GLY A 166 3.73 4.87 -3.39
CA GLY A 166 5.02 5.29 -2.87
C GLY A 166 4.98 6.73 -2.41
N PHE A 167 5.88 7.07 -1.50
CA PHE A 167 6.09 8.44 -1.07
C PHE A 167 7.49 8.57 -0.44
N ASP A 168 7.99 9.79 -0.39
CA ASP A 168 9.16 10.13 0.43
C ASP A 168 9.02 11.56 0.96
N PHE A 169 9.88 11.92 1.91
CA PHE A 169 9.94 13.22 2.52
C PHE A 169 11.11 14.04 1.97
N SER A 170 10.90 15.34 1.78
CA SER A 170 12.00 16.25 1.48
C SER A 170 13.08 16.19 2.57
N ARG A 171 14.34 16.05 2.15
CA ARG A 171 15.54 16.11 3.00
C ARG A 171 16.35 17.39 2.81
N ALA A 172 15.98 18.22 1.84
CA ALA A 172 16.76 19.38 1.45
C ALA A 172 15.84 20.59 1.24
N GLU A 173 16.05 21.64 2.04
CA GLU A 173 15.31 22.91 1.96
C GLU A 173 15.38 23.56 0.57
N ALA A 174 16.44 23.29 -0.19
CA ALA A 174 16.59 23.78 -1.57
C ALA A 174 15.59 23.16 -2.56
N PHE A 175 15.02 21.99 -2.24
CA PHE A 175 14.02 21.31 -3.06
C PHE A 175 12.60 21.65 -2.56
N ALA A 176 12.34 21.43 -1.27
CA ALA A 176 11.08 21.73 -0.59
C ALA A 176 11.32 21.73 0.93
N PRO A 177 10.45 22.36 1.75
CA PRO A 177 10.57 22.34 3.19
C PRO A 177 10.82 20.94 3.74
N VAL A 178 11.83 20.78 4.60
CA VAL A 178 12.20 19.47 5.14
C VAL A 178 11.02 18.84 5.87
N GLY A 179 10.74 17.57 5.55
CA GLY A 179 9.60 16.85 6.12
C GLY A 179 8.28 16.99 5.36
N GLU A 180 8.25 17.70 4.23
CA GLU A 180 7.10 17.62 3.31
C GLU A 180 7.08 16.28 2.57
N ALA A 181 5.91 15.63 2.55
CA ALA A 181 5.71 14.35 1.88
C ALA A 181 5.27 14.54 0.43
N PHE A 182 5.87 13.77 -0.47
CA PHE A 182 5.51 13.68 -1.88
C PHE A 182 4.93 12.30 -2.14
N ILE A 183 3.63 12.21 -2.37
CA ILE A 183 2.92 10.94 -2.51
C ILE A 183 2.67 10.65 -3.98
N ALA A 184 3.28 9.58 -4.49
CA ALA A 184 3.04 9.08 -5.83
C ALA A 184 1.71 8.31 -5.87
N GLN A 185 0.78 8.83 -6.65
CA GLN A 185 -0.48 8.18 -6.95
C GLN A 185 -0.33 7.55 -8.35
N LEU A 186 -0.65 6.25 -8.46
CA LEU A 186 -0.63 5.52 -9.74
C LEU A 186 -1.95 5.70 -10.51
N GLY A 187 -3.05 5.86 -9.78
CA GLY A 187 -4.38 6.07 -10.32
C GLY A 187 -5.16 4.76 -10.47
N ASP A 188 -6.39 4.90 -10.93
CA ASP A 188 -7.31 3.77 -11.04
C ASP A 188 -6.81 2.72 -12.05
N LEU A 189 -6.57 1.48 -11.60
CA LEU A 189 -6.21 0.35 -12.47
C LEU A 189 -7.44 -0.20 -13.22
N THR A 190 -8.37 0.67 -13.60
CA THR A 190 -9.59 0.33 -14.33
C THR A 190 -9.21 -0.28 -15.69
N PRO A 191 -9.69 -1.50 -16.01
CA PRO A 191 -10.92 -2.13 -15.49
C PRO A 191 -10.72 -3.21 -14.41
N THR A 192 -9.49 -3.46 -13.95
CA THR A 192 -9.16 -4.66 -13.16
C THR A 192 -9.76 -4.67 -11.75
N THR A 193 -10.02 -3.49 -11.16
CA THR A 193 -10.41 -3.37 -9.74
C THR A 193 -11.75 -2.68 -9.47
N ALA A 194 -12.28 -1.89 -10.42
CA ALA A 194 -13.40 -0.97 -10.19
C ALA A 194 -14.67 -1.25 -11.03
N GLY A 195 -14.85 -2.47 -11.55
CA GLY A 195 -16.08 -2.85 -12.26
C GLY A 195 -16.41 -1.97 -13.50
N GLY A 196 -15.41 -1.29 -14.06
CA GLY A 196 -15.57 -0.41 -15.22
C GLY A 196 -15.83 1.07 -14.94
N VAL A 197 -15.94 1.49 -13.66
CA VAL A 197 -16.07 2.92 -13.31
C VAL A 197 -14.71 3.61 -13.41
N LYS A 198 -14.55 4.49 -14.40
CA LYS A 198 -13.36 5.34 -14.51
C LYS A 198 -13.43 6.43 -13.44
N VAL A 199 -12.48 6.42 -12.51
CA VAL A 199 -12.29 7.54 -11.57
C VAL A 199 -11.00 8.23 -12.00
N PRO A 200 -11.01 9.49 -12.46
CA PRO A 200 -9.80 10.20 -12.93
C PRO A 200 -8.85 10.59 -11.79
N ALA A 201 -8.91 9.90 -10.66
CA ALA A 201 -8.10 10.15 -9.48
C ALA A 201 -6.71 9.51 -9.62
N GLY A 202 -5.74 10.14 -8.95
CA GLY A 202 -4.48 9.50 -8.63
C GLY A 202 -3.43 9.41 -9.73
N ARG A 203 -3.46 10.22 -10.79
CA ARG A 203 -2.34 10.27 -11.77
C ARG A 203 -1.47 11.50 -11.53
N GLN A 204 -0.97 11.63 -10.30
CA GLN A 204 -0.30 12.84 -9.82
C GLN A 204 0.65 12.55 -8.66
N VAL A 205 1.50 13.52 -8.35
CA VAL A 205 2.19 13.60 -7.07
C VAL A 205 1.41 14.56 -6.17
N GLN A 206 0.95 14.07 -5.03
CA GLN A 206 0.27 14.91 -4.05
C GLN A 206 1.26 15.36 -2.99
N LEU A 207 1.38 16.68 -2.82
CA LEU A 207 2.13 17.27 -1.72
C LEU A 207 1.29 17.21 -0.45
N GLN A 208 1.87 16.67 0.63
CA GLN A 208 1.26 16.67 1.94
C GLN A 208 2.22 17.32 2.94
N SER A 209 1.82 18.46 3.48
CA SER A 209 2.62 19.16 4.48
C SER A 209 2.58 18.42 5.83
N GLY A 210 3.74 18.32 6.48
CA GLY A 210 3.91 17.72 7.81
C GLY A 210 3.49 18.63 8.98
N ARG A 211 2.98 19.84 8.69
CA ARG A 211 2.46 20.80 9.68
C ARG A 211 0.94 20.94 9.49
N PRO A 212 0.13 21.01 10.57
CA PRO A 212 -1.29 21.27 10.42
C PRO A 212 -1.47 22.70 9.90
N LEU A 213 -1.72 22.88 8.60
CA LEU A 213 -2.02 24.18 8.01
C LEU A 213 -3.22 24.14 7.07
N LEU A 214 -3.97 25.24 7.15
CA LEU A 214 -5.34 25.52 6.67
C LEU A 214 -5.55 25.58 5.15
N SER A 215 -4.66 25.03 4.31
CA SER A 215 -4.92 24.99 2.86
C SER A 215 -4.02 23.98 2.12
N SER A 216 -4.65 23.20 1.24
CA SER A 216 -4.00 22.31 0.28
C SER A 216 -3.57 23.10 -0.96
N TRP A 217 -2.28 23.11 -1.27
CA TRP A 217 -1.76 23.66 -2.53
C TRP A 217 -1.57 22.53 -3.54
N TYR A 218 -2.25 22.62 -4.67
CA TYR A 218 -2.12 21.70 -5.80
C TYR A 218 -0.95 22.14 -6.69
N HIS A 219 0.02 21.26 -6.92
CA HIS A 219 1.01 21.42 -7.98
C HIS A 219 0.88 20.24 -8.94
N SER A 220 0.32 20.48 -10.13
CA SER A 220 0.23 19.48 -11.20
C SER A 220 1.61 19.25 -11.81
N PHE A 221 2.28 18.15 -11.45
CA PHE A 221 3.42 17.63 -12.20
C PHE A 221 2.91 16.68 -13.29
N CYS A 222 3.12 17.03 -14.55
CA CYS A 222 2.75 16.22 -15.70
C CYS A 222 3.73 15.04 -15.84
N TRP A 223 3.21 13.81 -15.79
CA TRP A 223 3.98 12.62 -16.12
C TRP A 223 3.86 12.34 -17.62
N CYS A 224 4.99 12.38 -18.34
CA CYS A 224 5.06 11.89 -19.72
C CYS A 224 4.98 10.36 -19.69
N ASN A 225 3.85 9.83 -20.11
CA ASN A 225 3.64 8.39 -20.29
C ASN A 225 4.47 7.94 -21.52
N TRP A 226 5.33 6.94 -21.33
CA TRP A 226 6.21 6.40 -22.36
C TRP A 226 5.39 5.54 -23.34
N HIS A 227 4.63 6.16 -24.27
CA HIS A 227 4.12 5.55 -25.51
C HIS A 227 3.46 6.61 -26.42
N ARG A 228 4.27 7.32 -27.22
CA ARG A 228 4.05 7.75 -28.63
C ARG A 228 4.97 8.92 -28.98
N SER A 229 5.84 8.65 -29.95
CA SER A 229 6.50 9.57 -30.89
C SER A 229 6.16 11.08 -30.78
N CYS A 230 7.14 11.87 -30.33
CA CYS A 230 7.17 13.31 -30.52
C CYS A 230 8.23 13.65 -31.58
N SER A 231 7.81 14.32 -32.67
CA SER A 231 8.70 14.97 -33.64
C SER A 231 9.30 16.25 -33.03
N PRO A 232 10.51 16.69 -33.45
CA PRO A 232 11.24 17.77 -32.81
C PRO A 232 10.90 19.14 -33.41
N LEU A 233 11.10 20.22 -32.64
CA LEU A 233 11.57 21.57 -33.06
C LEU A 233 11.65 22.53 -31.82
N PRO A 234 12.40 23.66 -31.83
CA PRO A 234 13.75 23.69 -31.24
C PRO A 234 14.03 24.76 -30.15
N ALA A 235 15.13 24.53 -29.43
CA ALA A 235 16.12 25.43 -28.84
C ALA A 235 15.71 26.79 -28.20
N SER A 236 16.04 26.97 -26.91
CA SER A 236 17.26 27.65 -26.44
C SER A 236 17.11 28.18 -25.00
N MET A 237 18.00 27.77 -24.09
CA MET A 237 18.51 28.66 -23.04
C MET A 237 19.72 28.01 -22.35
N THR A 238 20.87 28.62 -22.57
CA THR A 238 22.17 28.22 -22.01
C THR A 238 22.29 28.79 -20.60
N LEU A 239 22.55 27.96 -19.59
CA LEU A 239 23.06 28.42 -18.28
C LEU A 239 24.41 27.75 -17.99
N ARG A 240 25.38 28.60 -17.71
CA ARG A 240 26.79 28.27 -17.47
C ARG A 240 26.97 27.57 -16.12
N THR A 241 27.69 26.46 -16.12
CA THR A 241 28.22 25.77 -14.94
C THR A 241 29.53 26.40 -14.46
N PRO A 242 29.74 26.64 -13.15
CA PRO A 242 31.08 26.64 -12.57
C PRO A 242 31.49 25.21 -12.20
N ARG A 243 32.79 24.95 -12.38
CA ARG A 243 33.51 23.69 -12.18
C ARG A 243 33.90 23.57 -10.70
N LEU A 244 33.68 22.43 -10.06
CA LEU A 244 34.33 22.05 -8.80
C LEU A 244 34.87 20.62 -8.92
N GLU A 245 36.10 20.46 -8.46
CA GLU A 245 36.98 19.31 -8.63
C GLU A 245 36.65 18.13 -7.70
N GLU A 246 36.98 16.95 -8.24
CA GLU A 246 37.28 15.64 -7.68
C GLU A 246 37.50 15.49 -6.15
N ASN A 247 36.81 14.49 -5.57
CA ASN A 247 37.38 13.21 -5.09
C ASN A 247 36.83 12.79 -3.72
N THR A 248 36.09 11.67 -3.65
CA THR A 248 36.15 10.67 -2.57
C THR A 248 35.19 9.52 -2.89
N MET A 249 35.71 8.41 -3.41
CA MET A 249 34.97 7.14 -3.43
C MET A 249 35.41 6.32 -2.21
N ALA A 250 34.59 6.33 -1.17
CA ALA A 250 34.66 5.32 -0.12
C ALA A 250 34.03 4.02 -0.67
N THR A 251 34.87 3.06 -1.06
CA THR A 251 34.40 1.76 -1.56
C THR A 251 33.83 0.91 -0.43
N GLN A 252 32.52 0.69 -0.44
CA GLN A 252 31.88 -0.40 0.30
C GLN A 252 32.12 -1.69 -0.50
N ARG A 253 32.81 -2.68 0.10
CA ARG A 253 32.93 -4.03 -0.47
C ARG A 253 32.00 -4.98 0.26
N THR A 254 31.28 -5.78 -0.51
CA THR A 254 30.72 -7.07 -0.09
C THR A 254 30.88 -8.05 -1.24
N GLU A 255 31.49 -9.22 -0.96
CA GLU A 255 31.72 -10.31 -1.90
C GLU A 255 30.48 -11.20 -2.05
N GLY A 256 30.20 -11.61 -3.29
CA GLY A 256 29.20 -12.62 -3.64
C GLY A 256 29.09 -12.75 -5.16
N GLN A 257 29.64 -13.84 -5.72
CA GLN A 257 29.78 -14.09 -7.15
C GLN A 257 28.42 -14.18 -7.89
N GLY A 258 28.29 -13.50 -9.04
CA GLY A 258 27.26 -13.79 -10.07
C GLY A 258 26.30 -12.68 -10.49
N ALA A 259 26.77 -11.43 -10.63
CA ALA A 259 26.14 -10.40 -11.48
C ALA A 259 26.16 -10.88 -12.96
N GLU A 260 25.16 -10.76 -13.85
CA GLU A 260 23.93 -9.95 -14.03
C GLU A 260 23.01 -10.62 -15.10
N PRO A 261 21.73 -10.20 -15.30
CA PRO A 261 21.08 -10.28 -16.62
C PRO A 261 20.89 -8.92 -17.35
N GLU A 262 21.31 -7.77 -16.78
CA GLU A 262 21.35 -6.39 -17.32
C GLU A 262 20.06 -5.74 -17.87
N HIS A 263 19.83 -4.48 -17.46
CA HIS A 263 19.53 -3.39 -18.40
C HIS A 263 20.04 -2.04 -17.87
N THR A 264 20.45 -1.15 -18.80
CA THR A 264 21.06 0.17 -18.51
C THR A 264 20.12 1.36 -18.75
N HIS A 265 20.16 2.35 -17.84
CA HIS A 265 19.66 3.72 -18.04
C HIS A 265 20.73 4.74 -17.60
N LEU A 266 20.63 5.99 -18.07
CA LEU A 266 21.50 7.07 -17.58
C LEU A 266 21.09 7.49 -16.17
N ALA A 267 22.08 7.56 -15.27
CA ALA A 267 21.89 7.86 -13.85
C ALA A 267 21.23 9.23 -13.61
N ARG A 268 20.07 9.21 -12.95
CA ARG A 268 19.69 10.22 -11.96
C ARG A 268 19.56 9.50 -10.62
N VAL A 269 20.17 10.08 -9.58
CA VAL A 269 20.29 9.55 -8.21
C VAL A 269 19.05 8.77 -7.77
N HIS A 270 19.23 7.49 -7.43
CA HIS A 270 18.31 6.70 -6.62
C HIS A 270 18.90 6.67 -5.19
N SER A 271 18.11 6.95 -4.15
CA SER A 271 18.60 7.05 -2.76
C SER A 271 18.20 5.86 -1.88
N HIS A 272 17.87 4.72 -2.48
CA HIS A 272 17.44 3.52 -1.76
C HIS A 272 17.77 2.25 -2.56
N ASP A 273 17.90 1.13 -1.86
CA ASP A 273 17.99 -0.19 -2.48
C ASP A 273 16.58 -0.70 -2.84
N HIS A 274 16.45 -1.35 -3.99
CA HIS A 274 15.22 -2.03 -4.42
C HIS A 274 15.37 -3.54 -4.32
N TYR A 275 14.34 -4.20 -3.80
CA TYR A 275 14.23 -5.67 -3.80
C TYR A 275 13.07 -6.07 -4.71
N HIS A 276 13.36 -6.91 -5.70
CA HIS A 276 12.37 -7.55 -6.56
C HIS A 276 12.18 -8.99 -6.12
N VAL A 277 10.96 -9.37 -5.76
CA VAL A 277 10.60 -10.78 -5.54
C VAL A 277 9.70 -11.22 -6.69
N SER A 278 10.15 -12.21 -7.48
CA SER A 278 9.36 -12.84 -8.54
C SER A 278 8.97 -14.27 -8.17
N HIS A 279 7.76 -14.66 -8.56
CA HIS A 279 7.28 -16.04 -8.46
C HIS A 279 7.49 -16.73 -9.81
N HIS A 280 8.30 -17.78 -9.84
CA HIS A 280 8.49 -18.59 -11.04
C HIS A 280 7.76 -19.92 -10.89
N HIS A 281 6.76 -20.13 -11.73
CA HIS A 281 6.03 -21.40 -11.83
C HIS A 281 6.73 -22.31 -12.84
N ARG A 282 7.03 -23.55 -12.47
CA ARG A 282 7.68 -24.50 -13.40
C ARG A 282 6.71 -25.06 -14.44
N ASP A 283 5.47 -25.35 -14.08
CA ASP A 283 4.54 -26.10 -14.94
C ASP A 283 3.08 -25.59 -14.89
N GLY A 284 2.89 -24.29 -14.64
CA GLY A 284 1.57 -23.62 -14.69
C GLY A 284 1.21 -22.82 -13.44
N LEU A 285 0.18 -21.98 -13.54
CA LEU A 285 -0.21 -20.98 -12.52
C LEU A 285 -0.48 -21.53 -11.11
N LEU A 286 -0.62 -22.85 -10.94
CA LEU A 286 -0.93 -23.52 -9.67
C LEU A 286 0.03 -24.65 -9.28
N THR A 287 1.14 -24.83 -10.02
CA THR A 287 2.14 -25.86 -9.68
C THR A 287 3.16 -25.34 -8.66
N GLU A 288 4.09 -26.21 -8.24
CA GLU A 288 5.24 -25.80 -7.43
C GLU A 288 5.90 -24.54 -8.03
N TRP A 289 6.18 -23.59 -7.14
CA TRP A 289 6.72 -22.30 -7.47
C TRP A 289 7.93 -22.02 -6.58
N GLU A 290 8.88 -21.24 -7.12
CA GLU A 290 10.04 -20.77 -6.38
C GLU A 290 10.06 -19.23 -6.32
N HIS A 291 10.39 -18.69 -5.15
CA HIS A 291 10.72 -17.27 -5.01
C HIS A 291 12.11 -17.03 -5.58
N ARG A 292 12.25 -16.04 -6.45
CA ARG A 292 13.55 -15.48 -6.81
C ARG A 292 13.59 -14.03 -6.35
N THR A 293 14.64 -13.67 -5.62
CA THR A 293 14.85 -12.31 -5.15
C THR A 293 16.04 -11.71 -5.87
N TYR A 294 15.84 -10.55 -6.49
CA TYR A 294 16.89 -9.75 -7.12
C TYR A 294 16.93 -8.37 -6.46
N TRP A 295 18.10 -7.74 -6.41
CA TRP A 295 18.30 -6.46 -5.73
C TRP A 295 19.21 -5.54 -6.55
N HIS A 296 18.98 -4.23 -6.49
CA HIS A 296 19.85 -3.19 -7.04
C HIS A 296 19.66 -1.85 -6.31
#